data_AF-A0A9E3NNQ8-F1
#
_entry.id   AF-A0A9E3NNQ8-F1
#
_cell.length_a   1.000
_cell.length_b   1.000
_cell.length_c   1.000
_cell.angle_alpha   90.00
_cell.angle_beta   90.00
_cell.angle_gamma   90.00
#
_symmetry.space_group_name_H-M   'P 1'
#
loop_
_entity.id
_entity.type
_entity.pdbx_description
1 polymer ?
#
loop_
_entity_poly.entity_id
_entity_poly.type
_entity_poly.pdbx_seq_one_letter_code
_entity_poly.pdbx_strand_id
1 'polypeptide(L)'
;MRYRAIATDYDGTLAEDGHVRPETLEALLRVRRSGRKLVLVTGRELDDLMRVCPDLDVFDRVVAENGALLYTPTPPTERPLARPPPPAFVAALEARGVAPISCGRIIVATWQPHEQAALAVIRAMGLELEVIFNKGAVMVLPSGVNKATGLTAALQEIGVPREHVVGVGDAENDHSLLGACGLGVAVANAVPALQKRADLIMTQPNGRGVVEICDMLIGTDLAGVEKARPIELDPTGTR
;
A
#
# COMPACT_ATOMS: atom_id res chain seq x y z
N MET A 1 -22.85 -6.67 8.74
CA MET A 1 -21.54 -6.61 8.07
C MET A 1 -20.68 -5.54 8.74
N ARG A 2 -19.76 -5.98 9.61
CA ARG A 2 -18.81 -5.16 10.35
C ARG A 2 -17.74 -4.60 9.43
N TYR A 3 -17.18 -5.40 8.54
CA TYR A 3 -16.17 -4.94 7.59
C TYR A 3 -16.77 -4.90 6.19
N ARG A 4 -16.72 -3.73 5.56
CA ARG A 4 -17.35 -3.42 4.27
C ARG A 4 -16.35 -3.36 3.12
N ALA A 5 -15.06 -3.30 3.41
CA ALA A 5 -14.01 -3.33 2.39
C ALA A 5 -12.75 -4.07 2.86
N ILE A 6 -11.99 -4.57 1.89
CA ILE A 6 -10.62 -5.00 2.07
C ILE A 6 -9.71 -4.09 1.24
N ALA A 7 -8.65 -3.58 1.87
CA ALA A 7 -7.58 -2.82 1.25
C ALA A 7 -6.30 -3.65 1.33
N THR A 8 -5.76 -4.08 0.20
CA THR A 8 -4.60 -4.99 0.18
C THR A 8 -3.44 -4.36 -0.55
N ASP A 9 -2.23 -4.57 -0.04
CA ASP A 9 -1.02 -4.37 -0.82
C ASP A 9 -0.89 -5.41 -1.95
N TYR A 10 -0.05 -5.10 -2.94
CA TYR A 10 0.23 -5.96 -4.08
C TYR A 10 1.45 -6.87 -3.86
N ASP A 11 2.66 -6.31 -3.75
CA ASP A 11 3.92 -7.06 -3.83
C ASP A 11 4.28 -7.76 -2.53
N GLY A 12 4.28 -9.09 -2.50
CA GLY A 12 4.52 -9.83 -1.27
C GLY A 12 3.25 -10.04 -0.43
N THR A 13 2.14 -9.43 -0.84
CA THR A 13 0.82 -9.56 -0.22
C THR A 13 -0.17 -10.25 -1.17
N LEU A 14 -0.61 -9.60 -2.23
CA LEU A 14 -1.50 -10.20 -3.23
C LEU A 14 -0.72 -11.14 -4.17
N ALA A 15 0.44 -10.67 -4.61
CA ALA A 15 1.27 -11.29 -5.63
C ALA A 15 2.54 -11.90 -5.03
N GLU A 16 3.01 -12.95 -5.69
CA GLU A 16 4.31 -13.57 -5.47
C GLU A 16 5.06 -13.48 -6.81
N ASP A 17 6.25 -12.87 -6.81
CA ASP A 17 7.03 -12.59 -8.03
C ASP A 17 6.24 -11.87 -9.14
N GLY A 18 5.39 -10.91 -8.76
CA GLY A 18 4.57 -10.13 -9.69
C GLY A 18 3.38 -10.89 -10.28
N HIS A 19 3.06 -12.08 -9.77
CA HIS A 19 1.94 -12.88 -10.25
C HIS A 19 0.90 -13.07 -9.15
N VAL A 20 -0.37 -12.80 -9.48
CA VAL A 20 -1.52 -13.11 -8.62
C VAL A 20 -2.01 -14.51 -8.98
N ARG A 21 -2.10 -15.40 -8.00
CA ARG A 21 -2.59 -16.75 -8.26
C ARG A 21 -4.11 -16.76 -8.51
N PRO A 22 -4.62 -17.68 -9.35
CA PRO A 22 -6.05 -17.79 -9.63
C PRO A 22 -6.91 -17.95 -8.37
N GLU A 23 -6.43 -18.68 -7.37
CA GLU A 23 -7.17 -18.91 -6.12
C GLU A 23 -7.31 -17.61 -5.31
N THR A 24 -6.28 -16.77 -5.33
CA THR A 24 -6.31 -15.44 -4.69
C THR A 24 -7.29 -14.53 -5.39
N LEU A 25 -7.27 -14.51 -6.73
CA LEU A 25 -8.24 -13.74 -7.51
C LEU A 25 -9.69 -14.19 -7.24
N GLU A 26 -9.94 -15.50 -7.25
CA GLU A 26 -11.28 -16.03 -6.97
C GLU A 26 -11.72 -15.69 -5.53
N ALA A 27 -10.81 -15.68 -4.55
CA ALA A 27 -11.14 -15.24 -3.19
C ALA A 27 -11.59 -13.78 -3.14
N LEU A 28 -10.88 -12.88 -3.84
CA LEU A 28 -11.30 -11.48 -3.98
C LEU A 28 -12.68 -11.36 -4.64
N LEU A 29 -12.92 -12.13 -5.71
CA LEU A 29 -14.22 -12.16 -6.38
C LEU A 29 -15.34 -12.65 -5.45
N ARG A 30 -15.09 -13.64 -4.59
CA ARG A 30 -16.05 -14.05 -3.55
C ARG A 30 -16.33 -12.92 -2.56
N VAL A 31 -15.31 -12.18 -2.13
CA VAL A 31 -15.49 -11.00 -1.26
C VAL A 31 -16.35 -9.95 -1.97
N ARG A 32 -16.09 -9.66 -3.24
CA ARG A 32 -16.89 -8.73 -4.04
C ARG A 32 -18.35 -9.19 -4.16
N ARG A 33 -18.59 -10.47 -4.46
CA ARG A 33 -19.94 -11.07 -4.53
C ARG A 33 -20.70 -10.99 -3.20
N SER A 34 -20.00 -10.92 -2.06
CA SER A 34 -20.61 -10.70 -0.75
C SER A 34 -21.13 -9.27 -0.53
N GLY A 35 -20.88 -8.35 -1.47
CA GLY A 35 -21.27 -6.93 -1.39
C GLY A 35 -20.19 -6.02 -0.80
N ARG A 36 -19.01 -6.57 -0.48
CA ARG A 36 -17.87 -5.81 0.03
C ARG A 36 -17.06 -5.19 -1.10
N LYS A 37 -16.38 -4.09 -0.78
CA LYS A 37 -15.52 -3.34 -1.68
C LYS A 37 -14.08 -3.84 -1.66
N LEU A 38 -13.41 -3.74 -2.79
CA LEU A 38 -11.99 -4.10 -2.93
C LEU A 38 -11.18 -2.84 -3.26
N VAL A 39 -10.11 -2.61 -2.51
CA VAL A 39 -9.14 -1.53 -2.79
C VAL A 39 -7.75 -2.14 -2.89
N LEU A 40 -7.04 -1.87 -3.99
CA LEU A 40 -5.62 -2.22 -4.12
C LEU A 40 -4.77 -1.02 -3.68
N VAL A 41 -3.72 -1.22 -2.90
CA VAL A 41 -2.86 -0.13 -2.39
C VAL A 41 -1.39 -0.49 -2.57
N THR A 42 -0.72 0.07 -3.58
CA THR A 42 0.63 -0.34 -3.99
C THR A 42 1.60 0.83 -4.09
N GLY A 43 2.90 0.51 -3.94
CA GLY A 43 4.00 1.41 -4.26
C GLY A 43 4.33 1.48 -5.76
N ARG A 44 3.79 0.57 -6.58
CA ARG A 44 4.06 0.51 -8.02
C ARG A 44 3.54 1.72 -8.77
N GLU A 45 4.25 2.06 -9.84
CA GLU A 45 3.78 2.95 -10.90
C GLU A 45 2.58 2.32 -11.61
N LEU A 46 1.62 3.13 -12.03
CA LEU A 46 0.36 2.62 -12.59
C LEU A 46 0.57 1.79 -13.87
N ASP A 47 1.43 2.26 -14.79
CA ASP A 47 1.68 1.52 -16.03
C ASP A 47 2.37 0.18 -15.77
N ASP A 48 3.26 0.14 -14.78
CA ASP A 48 3.91 -1.10 -14.38
C ASP A 48 2.90 -2.07 -13.76
N LEU A 49 2.05 -1.56 -12.87
CA LEU A 49 0.96 -2.33 -12.27
C LEU A 49 0.01 -2.92 -13.31
N MET A 50 -0.41 -2.13 -14.31
CA MET A 50 -1.30 -2.59 -15.37
C MET A 50 -0.70 -3.74 -16.21
N ARG A 51 0.63 -3.81 -16.32
CA ARG A 51 1.31 -4.91 -17.03
C ARG A 51 1.32 -6.21 -16.22
N VAL A 52 1.50 -6.12 -14.90
CA VAL A 52 1.65 -7.30 -14.03
C VAL A 52 0.33 -7.76 -13.40
N CYS A 53 -0.67 -6.88 -13.34
CA CYS A 53 -2.00 -7.16 -12.82
C CYS A 53 -3.04 -6.77 -13.87
N PRO A 54 -3.38 -7.67 -14.82
CA PRO A 54 -4.36 -7.36 -15.86
C PRO A 54 -5.79 -7.25 -15.29
N ASP A 55 -6.11 -7.96 -14.22
CA ASP A 55 -7.43 -8.01 -13.59
C ASP A 55 -7.70 -6.84 -12.61
N LEU A 56 -7.23 -5.62 -12.92
CA LEU A 56 -7.46 -4.46 -12.03
C LEU A 56 -8.94 -4.12 -11.88
N ASP A 57 -9.78 -4.52 -12.84
CA ASP A 57 -11.23 -4.28 -12.85
C ASP A 57 -12.00 -4.98 -11.71
N VAL A 58 -11.37 -5.93 -11.01
CA VAL A 58 -11.94 -6.50 -9.78
C VAL A 58 -12.01 -5.47 -8.66
N PHE A 59 -11.10 -4.48 -8.65
CA PHE A 59 -11.01 -3.46 -7.62
C PHE A 59 -11.96 -2.29 -7.88
N ASP A 60 -12.60 -1.79 -6.82
CA ASP A 60 -13.40 -0.57 -6.91
C ASP A 60 -12.50 0.66 -7.03
N ARG A 61 -11.31 0.62 -6.40
CA ARG A 61 -10.27 1.66 -6.47
C ARG A 61 -8.89 1.05 -6.37
N VAL A 62 -7.93 1.70 -7.02
CA VAL A 62 -6.51 1.38 -6.95
C VAL A 62 -5.76 2.62 -6.50
N VAL A 63 -5.04 2.50 -5.39
CA VAL A 63 -4.16 3.52 -4.85
C VAL A 63 -2.75 3.14 -5.29
N ALA A 64 -2.25 3.79 -6.33
CA ALA A 64 -0.91 3.55 -6.89
C ALA A 64 0.11 4.55 -6.32
N GLU A 65 1.39 4.31 -6.62
CA GLU A 65 2.49 5.24 -6.31
C GLU A 65 2.56 5.61 -4.83
N ASN A 66 2.41 4.62 -3.93
CA ASN A 66 2.34 4.78 -2.47
C ASN A 66 1.31 5.82 -2.03
N GLY A 67 0.18 5.94 -2.74
CA GLY A 67 -0.87 6.87 -2.37
C GLY A 67 -0.81 8.24 -3.02
N ALA A 68 0.07 8.43 -4.00
CA ALA A 68 0.10 9.65 -4.79
C ALA A 68 -0.98 9.68 -5.90
N LEU A 69 -1.41 8.51 -6.39
CA LEU A 69 -2.30 8.40 -7.53
C LEU A 69 -3.49 7.50 -7.20
N LEU A 70 -4.70 8.00 -7.44
CA LEU A 70 -5.91 7.18 -7.42
C LEU A 70 -6.28 6.79 -8.85
N TYR A 71 -6.58 5.52 -9.06
CA TYR A 71 -7.08 4.98 -10.32
C TYR A 71 -8.41 4.27 -10.08
N THR A 72 -9.40 4.58 -10.91
CA THR A 72 -10.65 3.82 -10.99
C THR A 72 -10.57 2.96 -12.24
N PRO A 73 -10.64 1.62 -12.13
CA PRO A 73 -10.58 0.73 -13.30
C PRO A 73 -11.77 0.87 -14.25
N THR A 74 -12.98 1.10 -13.71
CA THR A 74 -14.22 1.08 -14.49
C THR A 74 -15.16 2.25 -14.12
N PRO A 75 -15.37 3.24 -15.01
CA PRO A 75 -14.57 3.51 -16.20
C PRO A 75 -13.13 3.93 -15.82
N PRO A 76 -12.14 3.66 -16.69
CA PRO A 76 -10.74 3.96 -16.42
C PRO A 76 -10.53 5.45 -16.24
N THR A 77 -10.18 5.88 -15.02
CA THR A 77 -9.88 7.28 -14.71
C THR A 77 -8.73 7.40 -13.71
N GLU A 78 -7.80 8.30 -14.00
CA GLU A 78 -6.68 8.64 -13.12
C GLU A 78 -6.96 9.97 -12.40
N ARG A 79 -6.64 10.03 -11.10
CA ARG A 79 -6.74 11.23 -10.28
C ARG A 79 -5.49 11.41 -9.42
N PRO A 80 -4.55 12.28 -9.84
CA PRO A 80 -3.42 12.70 -9.02
C PRO A 80 -3.88 13.26 -7.67
N LEU A 81 -3.23 12.85 -6.59
CA LEU A 81 -3.49 13.33 -5.21
C LEU A 81 -2.45 14.36 -4.74
N ALA A 82 -1.35 14.49 -5.47
CA ALA A 82 -0.30 15.46 -5.19
C ALA A 82 0.33 15.97 -6.48
N ARG A 83 1.22 16.97 -6.36
CA ARG A 83 2.01 17.46 -7.49
C ARG A 83 3.27 16.61 -7.66
N PRO A 84 3.71 16.32 -8.89
CA PRO A 84 4.94 15.59 -9.11
C PRO A 84 6.17 16.37 -8.63
N PRO A 85 7.25 15.68 -8.23
CA PRO A 85 8.58 16.26 -8.13
C PRO A 85 8.93 17.02 -9.43
N PRO A 86 9.61 18.17 -9.35
CA PRO A 86 9.93 18.94 -10.53
C PRO A 86 10.89 18.15 -11.44
N PRO A 87 10.82 18.26 -12.78
CA PRO A 87 11.75 17.56 -13.67
C PRO A 87 13.23 17.85 -13.39
N ALA A 88 13.53 19.05 -12.87
CA ALA A 88 14.87 19.43 -12.42
C ALA A 88 15.40 18.57 -11.25
N PHE A 89 14.51 17.98 -10.43
CA PHE A 89 14.89 17.04 -9.38
C PHE A 89 15.49 15.77 -10.00
N VAL A 90 14.80 15.17 -10.98
CA VAL A 90 15.27 13.98 -11.69
C VAL A 90 16.61 14.26 -12.39
N ALA A 91 16.70 15.37 -13.13
CA ALA A 91 17.94 15.76 -13.79
C ALA A 91 19.11 15.96 -12.79
N ALA A 92 18.83 16.47 -11.60
CA ALA A 92 19.85 16.64 -10.55
C ALA A 92 20.30 15.33 -9.90
N LEU A 93 19.46 14.30 -9.89
CA LEU A 93 19.83 12.93 -9.51
C LEU A 93 20.71 12.29 -10.58
N GLU A 94 20.31 12.37 -11.84
CA GLU A 94 21.08 11.86 -12.98
C GLU A 94 22.47 12.49 -13.06
N ALA A 95 22.57 13.81 -12.89
CA ALA A 95 23.84 14.53 -12.85
C ALA A 95 24.78 14.07 -11.70
N ARG A 96 24.23 13.40 -10.68
CA ARG A 96 24.99 12.80 -9.57
C ARG A 96 25.28 11.32 -9.78
N GLY A 97 24.96 10.76 -10.95
CA GLY A 97 25.19 9.35 -11.27
C GLY A 97 24.18 8.40 -10.62
N VAL A 98 23.04 8.92 -10.16
CA VAL A 98 21.95 8.07 -9.64
C VAL A 98 21.33 7.33 -10.82
N ALA A 99 21.49 6.01 -10.82
CA ALA A 99 20.87 5.11 -11.78
C ALA A 99 20.71 3.71 -11.16
N PRO A 100 19.64 2.97 -11.47
CA PRO A 100 18.51 3.39 -12.29
C PRO A 100 17.57 4.37 -11.56
N ILE A 101 16.82 5.16 -12.34
CA ILE A 101 15.71 6.01 -11.87
C ILE A 101 14.46 5.59 -12.63
N SER A 102 13.35 5.46 -11.91
CA SER A 102 12.01 5.22 -12.45
C SER A 102 11.10 6.38 -12.06
N CYS A 103 10.22 6.80 -12.95
CA CYS A 103 9.33 7.94 -12.75
C CYS A 103 7.90 7.55 -13.12
N GLY A 104 7.01 7.57 -12.14
CA GLY A 104 5.57 7.49 -12.35
C GLY A 104 4.95 8.86 -12.63
N ARG A 105 3.64 8.99 -12.37
CA ARG A 105 2.94 10.28 -12.47
C ARG A 105 3.46 11.26 -11.41
N ILE A 106 3.76 10.79 -10.21
CA ILE A 106 4.20 11.59 -9.05
C ILE A 106 5.37 10.94 -8.31
N ILE A 107 5.46 9.62 -8.27
CA ILE A 107 6.59 8.94 -7.62
C ILE A 107 7.87 9.03 -8.47
N VAL A 108 9.00 9.27 -7.81
CA VAL A 108 10.33 9.04 -8.38
C VAL A 108 11.00 7.96 -7.56
N ALA A 109 11.35 6.84 -8.17
CA ALA A 109 12.00 5.73 -7.49
C ALA A 109 13.44 5.54 -7.99
N THR A 110 14.31 5.18 -7.06
CA THR A 110 15.64 4.64 -7.33
C THR A 110 15.89 3.48 -6.35
N TRP A 111 17.12 3.01 -6.23
CA TRP A 111 17.50 1.89 -5.37
C TRP A 111 18.71 2.24 -4.52
N GLN A 112 18.87 1.50 -3.43
CA GLN A 112 20.10 1.59 -2.63
C GLN A 112 21.34 1.37 -3.51
N PRO A 113 22.44 2.10 -3.27
CA PRO A 113 22.69 3.00 -2.13
C PRO A 113 22.37 4.50 -2.39
N HIS A 114 21.45 4.82 -3.31
CA HIS A 114 21.23 6.21 -3.77
C HIS A 114 20.39 7.09 -2.82
N GLU A 115 20.01 6.60 -1.63
CA GLU A 115 19.20 7.35 -0.66
C GLU A 115 19.85 8.66 -0.21
N GLN A 116 21.17 8.67 -0.02
CA GLN A 116 21.89 9.87 0.39
C GLN A 116 21.95 10.91 -0.74
N ALA A 117 22.05 10.44 -1.99
CA ALA A 117 21.99 11.33 -3.15
C ALA A 117 20.61 11.97 -3.28
N ALA A 118 19.53 11.20 -3.10
CA ALA A 118 18.16 11.71 -3.09
C ALA A 118 17.96 12.79 -2.02
N LEU A 119 18.31 12.50 -0.77
CA LEU A 119 18.22 13.46 0.34
C LEU A 119 19.05 14.72 0.09
N ALA A 120 20.27 14.58 -0.46
CA ALA A 120 21.13 15.71 -0.78
C ALA A 120 20.53 16.63 -1.84
N VAL A 121 19.90 16.07 -2.89
CA VAL A 121 19.22 16.85 -3.93
C VAL A 121 17.99 17.56 -3.37
N ILE A 122 17.14 16.85 -2.61
CA ILE A 122 15.96 17.43 -1.94
C ILE A 122 16.38 18.65 -1.12
N ARG A 123 17.41 18.50 -0.28
CA ARG A 123 17.93 19.58 0.57
C ARG A 123 18.53 20.73 -0.23
N ALA A 124 19.34 20.44 -1.26
CA ALA A 124 19.99 21.46 -2.06
C ALA A 124 19.00 22.32 -2.85
N MET A 125 17.87 21.73 -3.25
CA MET A 125 16.81 22.41 -4.00
C MET A 125 15.70 22.99 -3.11
N GLY A 126 15.71 22.72 -1.80
CA GLY A 126 14.67 23.18 -0.86
C GLY A 126 13.29 22.59 -1.16
N LEU A 127 13.23 21.33 -1.59
CA LEU A 127 11.98 20.66 -1.96
C LEU A 127 11.29 20.01 -0.75
N GLU A 128 9.96 20.04 -0.73
CA GLU A 128 9.14 19.34 0.26
C GLU A 128 8.84 17.90 -0.22
N LEU A 129 9.88 17.08 -0.23
CA LEU A 129 9.82 15.67 -0.63
C LEU A 129 10.29 14.77 0.52
N GLU A 130 9.71 13.59 0.62
CA GLU A 130 10.02 12.55 1.60
C GLU A 130 10.57 11.30 0.91
N VAL A 131 11.54 10.64 1.57
CA VAL A 131 12.13 9.38 1.10
C VAL A 131 11.50 8.22 1.88
N ILE A 132 10.91 7.28 1.15
CA ILE A 132 10.26 6.08 1.67
C ILE A 132 11.05 4.85 1.20
N PHE A 133 11.34 3.93 2.13
CA PHE A 133 12.05 2.69 1.84
C PHE A 133 11.07 1.53 1.65
N ASN A 134 11.37 0.66 0.68
CA ASN A 134 10.65 -0.61 0.47
C ASN A 134 11.61 -1.65 -0.11
N LYS A 135 12.04 -2.64 0.70
CA LYS A 135 12.85 -3.79 0.26
C LYS A 135 14.04 -3.40 -0.66
N GLY A 136 14.76 -2.32 -0.32
CA GLY A 136 15.91 -1.81 -1.08
C GLY A 136 15.59 -0.75 -2.14
N ALA A 137 14.32 -0.54 -2.48
CA ALA A 137 13.87 0.61 -3.26
C ALA A 137 13.85 1.88 -2.39
N VAL A 138 14.21 2.99 -3.01
CA VAL A 138 14.24 4.34 -2.46
C VAL A 138 13.22 5.16 -3.25
N MET A 139 12.07 5.42 -2.65
CA MET A 139 10.93 6.08 -3.31
C MET A 139 10.82 7.51 -2.80
N VAL A 140 10.74 8.48 -3.69
CA VAL A 140 10.66 9.91 -3.39
C VAL A 140 9.29 10.42 -3.78
N LEU A 141 8.57 10.99 -2.80
CA LEU A 141 7.20 11.46 -2.92
C LEU A 141 7.03 12.82 -2.24
N PRO A 142 6.01 13.61 -2.58
CA PRO A 142 5.66 14.82 -1.83
C PRO A 142 5.41 14.51 -0.35
N SER A 143 5.86 15.39 0.55
CA SER A 143 5.68 15.20 1.99
C SER A 143 4.20 15.01 2.36
N GLY A 144 3.94 14.04 3.24
CA GLY A 144 2.59 13.69 3.67
C GLY A 144 1.83 12.73 2.74
N VAL A 145 2.39 12.38 1.58
CA VAL A 145 1.82 11.34 0.69
C VAL A 145 2.29 9.96 1.14
N ASN A 146 1.35 9.09 1.48
CA ASN A 146 1.61 7.68 1.78
C ASN A 146 0.37 6.81 1.52
N LYS A 147 0.50 5.49 1.73
CA LYS A 147 -0.60 4.53 1.51
C LYS A 147 -1.85 4.87 2.32
N ALA A 148 -1.72 5.40 3.54
CA ALA A 148 -2.86 5.81 4.37
C ALA A 148 -3.63 7.01 3.77
N THR A 149 -2.92 8.03 3.29
CA THR A 149 -3.57 9.22 2.70
C THR A 149 -4.25 8.86 1.38
N GLY A 150 -3.59 8.05 0.55
CA GLY A 150 -4.19 7.53 -0.68
C GLY A 150 -5.42 6.65 -0.44
N LEU A 151 -5.33 5.74 0.54
CA LEU A 151 -6.47 4.92 0.96
C LEU A 151 -7.62 5.79 1.49
N THR A 152 -7.33 6.81 2.30
CA THR A 152 -8.36 7.72 2.81
C THR A 152 -9.12 8.40 1.68
N ALA A 153 -8.41 8.88 0.64
CA ALA A 153 -9.04 9.46 -0.54
C ALA A 153 -9.90 8.44 -1.31
N ALA A 154 -9.42 7.20 -1.46
CA ALA A 154 -10.18 6.12 -2.10
C ALA A 154 -11.46 5.79 -1.34
N LEU A 155 -11.36 5.64 -0.02
CA LEU A 155 -12.46 5.30 0.89
C LEU A 155 -13.56 6.36 0.91
N GLN A 156 -13.18 7.64 0.85
CA GLN A 156 -14.11 8.76 0.72
C GLN A 156 -14.96 8.66 -0.55
N GLU A 157 -14.35 8.31 -1.69
CA GLU A 157 -15.09 8.18 -2.96
C GLU A 157 -16.04 7.00 -2.99
N ILE A 158 -15.67 5.88 -2.36
CA ILE A 158 -16.50 4.67 -2.33
C ILE A 158 -17.47 4.63 -1.13
N GLY A 159 -17.46 5.65 -0.27
CA GLY A 159 -18.37 5.79 0.86
C GLY A 159 -18.16 4.76 1.97
N VAL A 160 -16.93 4.30 2.19
CA VAL A 160 -16.60 3.30 3.22
C VAL A 160 -15.80 3.95 4.35
N PRO A 161 -16.33 3.98 5.60
CA PRO A 161 -15.57 4.47 6.74
C PRO A 161 -14.38 3.56 7.06
N ARG A 162 -13.25 4.15 7.46
CA ARG A 162 -11.98 3.43 7.67
C ARG A 162 -12.06 2.32 8.71
N GLU A 163 -12.89 2.50 9.74
CA GLU A 163 -13.19 1.52 10.80
C GLU A 163 -13.86 0.25 10.29
N HIS A 164 -14.44 0.29 9.08
CA HIS A 164 -15.05 -0.84 8.40
C HIS A 164 -14.14 -1.45 7.33
N VAL A 165 -12.83 -1.19 7.37
CA VAL A 165 -11.85 -1.68 6.41
C VAL A 165 -10.89 -2.67 7.06
N VAL A 166 -10.62 -3.76 6.36
CA VAL A 166 -9.50 -4.67 6.65
C VAL A 166 -8.33 -4.30 5.76
N GLY A 167 -7.21 -3.87 6.34
CA GLY A 167 -5.97 -3.57 5.63
C GLY A 167 -5.03 -4.78 5.65
N VAL A 168 -4.45 -5.17 4.53
CA VAL A 168 -3.51 -6.32 4.44
C VAL A 168 -2.20 -5.88 3.81
N GLY A 169 -1.07 -6.23 4.41
CA GLY A 169 0.26 -5.85 3.90
C GLY A 169 1.39 -6.77 4.37
N ASP A 170 2.61 -6.51 3.88
CA ASP A 170 3.79 -7.32 4.18
C ASP A 170 5.08 -6.53 4.47
N ALA A 171 5.20 -5.27 4.03
CA ALA A 171 6.46 -4.52 4.09
C ALA A 171 6.39 -3.26 4.99
N GLU A 172 7.49 -2.52 5.09
CA GLU A 172 7.62 -1.34 5.95
C GLU A 172 6.65 -0.21 5.57
N ASN A 173 6.41 0.00 4.28
CA ASN A 173 5.48 1.03 3.79
C ASN A 173 4.00 0.72 4.12
N ASP A 174 3.69 -0.53 4.48
CA ASP A 174 2.34 -0.96 4.89
C ASP A 174 1.98 -0.61 6.33
N HIS A 175 2.93 -0.13 7.13
CA HIS A 175 2.62 0.40 8.46
C HIS A 175 1.53 1.47 8.42
N SER A 176 1.60 2.36 7.43
CA SER A 176 0.59 3.39 7.21
C SER A 176 -0.75 2.79 6.78
N LEU A 177 -0.74 1.80 5.88
CA LEU A 177 -1.93 1.09 5.41
C LEU A 177 -2.69 0.40 6.56
N LEU A 178 -1.99 -0.43 7.35
CA LEU A 178 -2.59 -1.16 8.47
C LEU A 178 -3.15 -0.19 9.52
N GLY A 179 -2.39 0.85 9.88
CA GLY A 179 -2.80 1.85 10.87
C GLY A 179 -4.02 2.68 10.47
N ALA A 180 -4.26 2.85 9.16
CA ALA A 180 -5.43 3.56 8.65
C ALA A 180 -6.73 2.76 8.82
N CYS A 181 -6.65 1.43 8.87
CA CYS A 181 -7.78 0.52 8.79
C CYS A 181 -8.41 0.21 10.16
N GLY A 182 -9.66 -0.27 10.12
CA GLY A 182 -10.36 -0.81 11.29
C GLY A 182 -9.67 -2.04 11.85
N LEU A 183 -9.12 -2.89 10.96
CA LEU A 183 -8.29 -4.03 11.30
C LEU A 183 -7.08 -4.09 10.35
N GLY A 184 -5.87 -4.08 10.89
CA GLY A 184 -4.63 -4.27 10.17
C GLY A 184 -4.15 -5.72 10.22
N VAL A 185 -3.89 -6.33 9.08
CA VAL A 185 -3.51 -7.72 8.92
C VAL A 185 -2.15 -7.82 8.24
N ALA A 186 -1.26 -8.65 8.79
CA ALA A 186 0.00 -9.00 8.15
C ALA A 186 -0.06 -10.43 7.61
N VAL A 187 0.44 -10.66 6.40
CA VAL A 187 0.64 -12.02 5.86
C VAL A 187 1.86 -12.70 6.52
N ALA A 188 1.96 -14.03 6.47
CA ALA A 188 2.98 -14.77 7.22
C ALA A 188 4.44 -14.41 6.83
N ASN A 189 4.67 -14.00 5.58
CA ASN A 189 5.97 -13.55 5.07
C ASN A 189 6.25 -12.06 5.34
N ALA A 190 5.36 -11.36 6.05
CA ALA A 190 5.55 -9.95 6.35
C ALA A 190 6.82 -9.71 7.18
N VAL A 191 7.45 -8.55 7.00
CA VAL A 191 8.64 -8.17 7.77
C VAL A 191 8.32 -8.15 9.27
N PRO A 192 9.26 -8.54 10.15
CA PRO A 192 8.99 -8.62 11.59
C PRO A 192 8.51 -7.31 12.22
N ALA A 193 8.93 -6.17 11.67
CA ALA A 193 8.47 -4.86 12.11
C ALA A 193 6.96 -4.68 11.90
N LEU A 194 6.43 -5.09 10.73
CA LEU A 194 5.02 -5.01 10.40
C LEU A 194 4.18 -5.99 11.23
N GLN A 195 4.62 -7.25 11.35
CA GLN A 195 3.93 -8.28 12.13
C GLN A 195 3.67 -7.83 13.58
N LYS A 196 4.66 -7.18 14.22
CA LYS A 196 4.55 -6.65 15.59
C LYS A 196 3.46 -5.58 15.76
N ARG A 197 3.06 -4.91 14.67
CA ARG A 197 2.04 -3.85 14.69
C ARG A 197 0.70 -4.29 14.10
N ALA A 198 0.62 -5.48 13.52
CA ALA A 198 -0.62 -6.00 12.96
C ALA A 198 -1.57 -6.43 14.09
N ASP A 199 -2.87 -6.22 13.88
CA ASP A 199 -3.92 -6.71 14.77
C ASP A 199 -4.10 -8.23 14.65
N LEU A 200 -3.79 -8.76 13.45
CA LEU A 200 -3.88 -10.17 13.13
C LEU A 200 -2.75 -10.55 12.17
N ILE A 201 -2.15 -11.71 12.41
CA ILE A 201 -1.12 -12.28 11.53
C ILE A 201 -1.72 -13.55 10.91
N MET A 202 -1.70 -13.63 9.59
CA MET A 202 -2.15 -14.82 8.85
C MET A 202 -1.17 -15.97 9.03
N THR A 203 -1.69 -17.20 8.95
CA THR A 203 -0.85 -18.40 8.99
C THR A 203 -0.16 -18.65 7.65
N GLN A 204 -0.73 -18.12 6.56
CA GLN A 204 -0.22 -18.30 5.22
C GLN A 204 0.48 -17.05 4.64
N PRO A 205 1.50 -17.23 3.78
CA PRO A 205 2.20 -16.12 3.14
C PRO A 205 1.50 -15.66 1.85
N ASN A 206 1.82 -14.43 1.42
CA ASN A 206 1.42 -13.83 0.16
C ASN A 206 -0.09 -14.01 -0.10
N GLY A 207 -0.47 -14.29 -1.35
CA GLY A 207 -1.85 -14.45 -1.75
C GLY A 207 -2.58 -15.60 -1.02
N ARG A 208 -1.87 -16.54 -0.38
CA ARG A 208 -2.53 -17.59 0.45
C ARG A 208 -3.05 -16.98 1.75
N GLY A 209 -2.31 -16.06 2.36
CA GLY A 209 -2.79 -15.28 3.51
C GLY A 209 -3.95 -14.36 3.14
N VAL A 210 -3.95 -13.82 1.91
CA VAL A 210 -5.11 -13.06 1.39
C VAL A 210 -6.35 -13.96 1.24
N VAL A 211 -6.20 -15.20 0.76
CA VAL A 211 -7.30 -16.17 0.71
C VAL A 211 -7.84 -16.47 2.12
N GLU A 212 -6.95 -16.73 3.07
CA GLU A 212 -7.29 -17.00 4.48
C GLU A 212 -8.14 -15.86 5.08
N ILE A 213 -7.70 -14.60 4.96
CA ILE A 213 -8.49 -13.46 5.48
C ILE A 213 -9.81 -13.27 4.74
N CYS A 214 -9.86 -13.53 3.42
CA CYS A 214 -11.10 -13.48 2.65
C CYS A 214 -12.13 -14.51 3.16
N ASP A 215 -11.69 -15.73 3.44
CA ASP A 215 -12.55 -16.80 3.93
C ASP A 215 -13.08 -16.51 5.34
N MET A 216 -12.23 -15.97 6.22
CA MET A 216 -12.66 -15.51 7.55
C MET A 216 -13.68 -14.36 7.46
N LEU A 217 -13.44 -13.40 6.55
CA LEU A 217 -14.32 -12.25 6.33
C LEU A 217 -15.69 -12.66 5.79
N ILE A 218 -15.74 -13.64 4.89
CA ILE A 218 -17.01 -14.15 4.33
C ILE A 218 -17.72 -15.06 5.33
N GLY A 219 -17.01 -15.97 5.98
CA GLY A 219 -17.58 -17.01 6.83
C GLY A 219 -18.11 -16.49 8.16
N THR A 220 -17.35 -15.64 8.86
CA THR A 220 -17.69 -15.19 10.22
C THR A 220 -17.72 -13.67 10.38
N ASP A 221 -17.45 -12.90 9.31
CA ASP A 221 -17.29 -11.44 9.37
C ASP A 221 -16.25 -11.02 10.43
N LEU A 222 -15.23 -11.88 10.62
CA LEU A 222 -14.17 -11.75 11.62
C LEU A 222 -14.71 -11.65 13.06
N ALA A 223 -15.77 -12.38 13.37
CA ALA A 223 -16.29 -12.51 14.74
C ALA A 223 -15.20 -13.05 15.68
N GLY A 224 -15.03 -12.39 16.83
CA GLY A 224 -14.00 -12.76 17.83
C GLY A 224 -12.61 -12.18 17.55
N VAL A 225 -12.38 -11.52 16.41
CA VAL A 225 -11.15 -10.77 16.16
C VAL A 225 -11.29 -9.36 16.74
N GLU A 226 -10.49 -9.08 17.75
CA GLU A 226 -10.36 -7.75 18.36
C GLU A 226 -9.16 -7.01 17.78
N LYS A 227 -9.28 -5.70 17.67
CA LYS A 227 -8.16 -4.84 17.28
C LYS A 227 -7.13 -4.87 18.40
N ALA A 228 -5.84 -5.06 18.07
CA ALA A 228 -4.79 -4.95 19.07
C ALA A 228 -4.83 -3.53 19.64
N ARG A 229 -4.78 -3.41 20.97
CA ARG A 229 -4.69 -2.08 21.59
C ARG A 229 -3.37 -1.44 21.15
N PRO A 230 -3.35 -0.14 20.81
CA PRO A 230 -2.10 0.56 20.58
C PRO A 230 -1.18 0.28 21.77
N ILE A 231 0.08 -0.08 21.50
CA ILE A 231 1.11 -0.04 22.53
C ILE A 231 1.21 1.43 22.92
N GLU A 232 0.64 1.80 24.07
CA GLU A 232 0.94 3.07 24.69
C GLU A 232 2.45 3.10 24.88
N LEU A 233 3.12 3.95 24.11
CA LEU A 233 4.50 4.33 24.43
C LEU A 233 4.40 4.98 25.80
N ASP A 234 4.84 4.26 26.84
CA ASP A 234 4.99 4.82 28.17
C ASP A 234 5.75 6.15 28.03
N PRO A 235 5.12 7.31 28.32
CA PRO A 235 5.76 8.60 28.19
C PRO A 235 6.95 8.76 29.15
N THR A 236 7.09 7.85 30.13
CA THR A 236 8.11 7.93 31.18
C THR A 236 9.38 7.15 30.89
N GLY A 237 9.41 6.27 29.88
CA GLY A 237 10.65 5.65 29.41
C GLY A 237 11.45 4.92 30.49
N THR A 238 10.79 4.32 31.49
CA THR A 238 11.48 3.58 32.55
C THR A 238 11.40 2.09 32.27
N ARG A 239 12.55 1.50 31.93
CA ARG A 239 12.73 0.06 31.68
C ARG A 239 12.44 -0.79 32.91
#